data_AF-A0A6A0QTK0-F1
#
_entry.id   AF-A0A6A0QTK0-F1
#
_cell.length_a   1.000
_cell.length_b   1.000
_cell.length_c   1.000
_cell.angle_alpha   90.00
_cell.angle_beta   90.00
_cell.angle_gamma   90.00
#
_symmetry.space_group_name_H-M   'P 1'
#
loop_
_entity.id
_entity.type
_entity.pdbx_description
1 polymer ?
#
loop_
_entity_poly.entity_id
_entity_poly.type
_entity_poly.pdbx_seq_one_letter_code
_entity_poly.pdbx_strand_id
1 'polypeptide(L)' 'MRRAPAEVRKLEPDPIYQSVLVTQLINKVLLKGKKGAARRIVYTAMDTVEKRTGSEPLPVLKRAIDNI' A
#
# COMPACT_ATOMS: atom_id res chain seq x y z
N MET A 1 -27.61 -19.70 2.79
CA MET A 1 -26.72 -18.80 2.03
C MET A 1 -26.85 -19.12 0.54
N ARG A 2 -27.45 -18.23 -0.27
CA ARG A 2 -27.58 -18.47 -1.73
C ARG A 2 -26.41 -17.82 -2.47
N ARG A 3 -25.77 -18.63 -3.33
CA ARG A 3 -24.62 -18.40 -4.23
C ARG A 3 -23.23 -18.51 -3.59
N ALA A 4 -22.32 -19.11 -4.37
CA ALA A 4 -20.90 -19.26 -4.08
C ALA A 4 -20.26 -17.91 -3.73
N PRO A 5 -19.19 -17.90 -2.91
CA PRO A 5 -18.49 -16.66 -2.58
C PRO A 5 -18.08 -15.92 -3.84
N ALA A 6 -18.27 -14.59 -3.84
CA ALA A 6 -17.85 -13.75 -4.95
C ALA A 6 -16.33 -13.83 -5.14
N GLU A 7 -15.87 -13.81 -6.39
CA GLU A 7 -14.44 -13.81 -6.68
C GLU A 7 -13.76 -12.56 -6.12
N VAL A 8 -12.68 -12.78 -5.38
CA VAL A 8 -11.85 -11.70 -4.86
C VAL A 8 -11.07 -11.09 -6.03
N ARG A 9 -11.26 -9.79 -6.25
CA ARG A 9 -10.52 -9.07 -7.29
C ARG A 9 -9.04 -9.06 -6.96
N LYS A 10 -8.22 -9.59 -7.88
CA LYS A 10 -6.76 -9.51 -7.80
C LYS A 10 -6.32 -8.06 -8.00
N LEU A 11 -5.34 -7.64 -7.20
CA LEU A 11 -4.76 -6.31 -7.27
C LEU A 11 -3.42 -6.38 -7.99
N GLU A 12 -3.21 -5.45 -8.90
CA GLU A 12 -1.91 -5.28 -9.56
C GLU A 12 -0.87 -4.71 -8.57
N PRO A 13 0.40 -5.15 -8.68
CA PRO A 13 1.48 -4.62 -7.86
C PRO A 13 1.75 -3.14 -8.16
N ASP A 14 2.26 -2.43 -7.16
CA ASP A 14 2.65 -1.03 -7.31
C ASP A 14 3.79 -0.88 -8.34
N PRO A 15 3.76 0.11 -9.26
CA PRO A 15 4.76 0.22 -10.32
C PRO A 15 6.17 0.60 -9.83
N ILE A 16 6.31 1.18 -8.64
CA ILE A 16 7.60 1.63 -8.10
C ILE A 16 8.19 0.53 -7.23
N TYR A 17 7.41 0.06 -6.25
CA TYR A 17 7.87 -0.92 -5.26
C TYR A 17 7.56 -2.38 -5.64
N GLN A 18 6.90 -2.61 -6.78
CA GLN A 18 6.48 -3.94 -7.27
C GLN A 18 5.73 -4.75 -6.20
N SER A 19 4.98 -4.07 -5.35
CA SER A 19 4.38 -4.64 -4.14
C SER A 19 2.87 -4.44 -4.12
N VAL A 20 2.13 -5.54 -3.97
CA VAL A 20 0.68 -5.53 -3.80
C VAL A 20 0.29 -4.87 -2.47
N LEU A 21 1.13 -4.99 -1.44
CA LEU A 21 0.94 -4.37 -0.13
C LEU A 21 0.86 -2.84 -0.24
N VAL A 22 1.73 -2.25 -1.06
CA VAL A 22 1.75 -0.80 -1.31
C VAL A 22 0.49 -0.39 -2.08
N THR A 23 0.08 -1.15 -3.10
CA THR A 23 -1.20 -0.93 -3.79
C THR A 23 -2.40 -0.96 -2.83
N GLN A 24 -2.43 -1.93 -1.92
CA GLN A 24 -3.47 -2.04 -0.89
C GLN A 24 -3.50 -0.81 0.01
N LEU A 25 -2.33 -0.36 0.50
CA LEU A 25 -2.22 0.84 1.32
C LEU A 25 -2.71 2.10 0.58
N ILE A 26 -2.30 2.29 -0.68
CA ILE A 26 -2.77 3.40 -1.52
C ILE A 26 -4.29 3.38 -1.66
N ASN A 27 -4.89 2.20 -1.89
CA ASN A 27 -6.34 2.05 -2.02
C ASN A 27 -7.07 2.31 -0.70
N LYS A 28 -6.44 2.07 0.46
CA LYS A 28 -7.02 2.38 1.78
C LYS A 28 -6.95 3.87 2.12
N VAL A 29 -5.90 4.57 1.69
CA VAL A 29 -5.75 6.04 1.85
C VAL A 29 -6.61 6.81 0.83
N LEU A 30 -7.05 6.14 -0.24
CA LEU A 30 -7.83 6.75 -1.32
C LEU A 30 -9.16 7.33 -0.84
N LEU A 31 -9.30 8.64 -0.93
CA LEU A 31 -10.54 9.35 -0.64
C LEU A 31 -11.12 10.00 -1.91
N LYS A 32 -12.43 9.83 -2.13
CA LYS A 32 -13.18 10.43 -3.25
C LYS A 32 -12.55 10.14 -4.64
N GLY A 33 -11.98 8.95 -4.84
CA GLY A 33 -11.38 8.53 -6.11
C GLY A 33 -10.06 9.24 -6.48
N LYS A 34 -9.49 10.08 -5.60
CA LYS A 34 -8.26 10.84 -5.87
C LYS A 34 -6.98 9.99 -5.80
N LYS A 35 -6.79 9.06 -6.73
CA LYS A 35 -5.68 8.08 -6.70
C LYS A 35 -4.31 8.72 -6.81
N GLY A 36 -4.19 9.81 -7.57
CA GLY A 36 -2.95 10.59 -7.65
C GLY A 36 -2.55 11.21 -6.30
N ALA A 37 -3.52 11.70 -5.52
CA ALA A 37 -3.25 12.25 -4.19
C ALA A 37 -2.84 11.16 -3.19
N ALA A 38 -3.56 10.04 -3.18
CA ALA A 38 -3.23 8.90 -2.32
C ALA A 38 -1.83 8.35 -2.60
N ARG A 39 -1.46 8.20 -3.88
CA ARG A 39 -0.09 7.80 -4.27
C ARG A 39 0.96 8.76 -3.74
N ARG A 40 0.78 10.07 -3.93
CA ARG A 40 1.71 11.08 -3.43
C ARG A 40 1.89 10.97 -1.92
N ILE A 41 0.80 10.86 -1.15
CA ILE A 41 0.85 10.73 0.31
C ILE A 41 1.67 9.49 0.72
N VAL A 42 1.38 8.33 0.12
CA VAL A 42 2.06 7.07 0.47
C VAL A 42 3.56 7.11 0.11
N TYR A 43 3.91 7.61 -1.07
CA TYR A 43 5.31 7.69 -1.49
C TYR A 43 6.10 8.72 -0.68
N THR A 44 5.50 9.87 -0.35
CA THR A 44 6.12 10.84 0.56
C THR A 44 6.32 10.26 1.97
N ALA A 45 5.37 9.45 2.46
CA ALA A 45 5.53 8.76 3.73
C ALA A 45 6.67 7.73 3.68
N MET A 46 6.81 6.98 2.58
CA MET A 46 7.92 6.04 2.37
C MET A 46 9.28 6.74 2.36
N ASP A 47 9.42 7.84 1.63
CA ASP A 47 10.63 8.68 1.61
C ASP A 47 10.94 9.24 3.01
N THR A 48 9.92 9.62 3.78
CA THR A 48 10.09 10.06 5.17
C THR A 48 10.62 8.93 6.06
N VAL A 49 10.11 7.71 5.90
CA VAL A 49 10.58 6.53 6.65
C VAL A 49 12.04 6.24 6.31
N GLU A 50 12.39 6.24 5.03
CA GLU A 50 13.76 6.03 4.57
C GLU A 50 14.72 7.06 5.18
N LYS A 51 14.36 8.36 5.14
CA LYS A 51 15.16 9.43 5.73
C LYS A 51 15.33 9.32 7.24
N ARG A 52 14.30 8.88 7.96
CA ARG A 52 14.34 8.80 9.44
C ARG A 52 15.01 7.53 9.96
N THR A 53 14.91 6.43 9.23
CA THR A 53 15.41 5.12 9.68
C THR A 53 16.69 4.68 8.98
N GLY A 54 17.06 5.32 7.87
CA GLY A 54 18.19 4.92 7.02
C GLY A 54 18.02 3.53 6.39
N SER A 55 16.81 2.97 6.45
CA SER A 55 16.49 1.62 6.00
C SER A 55 15.52 1.68 4.83
N GLU A 56 15.53 0.64 3.99
CA GLU A 56 14.57 0.54 2.91
C GLU A 56 13.12 0.57 3.45
N PRO A 57 12.23 1.39 2.86
CA PRO A 57 10.92 1.64 3.44
C PRO A 57 9.94 0.46 3.26
N LEU A 58 10.15 -0.39 2.25
CA LEU A 58 9.27 -1.54 1.99
C LEU A 58 9.40 -2.66 3.04
N PRO A 59 10.60 -3.13 3.42
CA PRO A 59 10.77 -4.03 4.57
C PRO A 59 10.22 -3.46 5.88
N VAL A 60 10.42 -2.16 6.12
CA VAL A 60 9.88 -1.48 7.31
C VAL A 60 8.36 -1.51 7.31
N LEU A 61 7.71 -1.23 6.17
CA LEU A 61 6.25 -1.32 6.05
C LEU A 61 5.75 -2.75 6.33
N LYS A 62 6.39 -3.78 5.76
CA LYS A 62 6.01 -5.19 6.00
C LYS A 62 6.09 -5.52 7.49
N ARG A 63 7.23 -5.23 8.10
CA ARG A 63 7.44 -5.44 9.54
C ARG A 63 6.42 -4.67 10.38
N ALA A 64 6.07 -3.45 10.00
CA ALA A 64 5.07 -2.66 10.73
C ALA A 64 3.69 -3.31 10.70
N ILE A 65 3.30 -3.90 9.56
CA ILE A 65 2.02 -4.61 9.42
C ILE A 65 2.02 -5.93 10.18
N ASP A 66 3.14 -6.67 10.17
CA ASP A 66 3.24 -7.96 10.87
C ASP A 66 3.21 -7.82 12.41
N ASN A 67 3.55 -6.64 12.94
CA ASN A 67 3.56 -6.36 14.38
C ASN A 67 2.23 -5.76 14.92
N ILE A 68 1.18 -5.71 14.10
CA ILE A 68 -0.17 -5.24 14.50
C ILE A 68 -1.03 -6.40 14.98
#